data_AF-A0A2D8V9S5-F1
#
_entry.id   AF-A0A2D8V9S5-F1
#
_cell.length_a   1.000
_cell.length_b   1.000
_cell.length_c   1.000
_cell.angle_alpha   90.00
_cell.angle_beta   90.00
_cell.angle_gamma   90.00
#
_symmetry.space_group_name_H-M   'P 1'
#
loop_
_entity.id
_entity.type
_entity.pdbx_description
1 polymer ?
#
loop_
_entity_poly.entity_id
_entity_poly.type
_entity_poly.pdbx_seq_one_letter_code
_entity_poly.pdbx_strand_id
1 'polypeptide(L)'
;MNVEAVSFKKFYKNKENIYKNIMLISKRSRQIIDQRFMEMEALLNIEDTEQLNEVDSDIIGKPKSISIAMDELLDNELEYSSFSDDKDENE
;
A
#
# COMPACT_ATOMS: atom_id res chain seq x y z
N MET A 1 0.59 -12.31 15.68
CA MET A 1 0.13 -11.92 14.34
C MET A 1 -1.32 -12.37 14.19
N ASN A 2 -2.27 -11.44 14.29
CA ASN A 2 -3.70 -11.74 14.13
C ASN A 2 -4.04 -11.62 12.65
N VAL A 3 -4.28 -12.76 12.00
CA VAL A 3 -4.79 -12.78 10.63
C VAL A 3 -6.30 -12.69 10.72
N GLU A 4 -6.85 -11.53 10.35
CA GLU A 4 -8.29 -11.34 10.33
C GLU A 4 -8.88 -11.78 8.98
N ALA A 5 -9.98 -12.51 9.05
CA ALA A 5 -10.67 -12.95 7.85
C ALA A 5 -11.47 -11.77 7.28
N VAL A 6 -11.14 -11.37 6.05
CA VAL A 6 -11.93 -10.38 5.33
C VAL A 6 -13.14 -11.05 4.68
N SER A 7 -14.32 -10.48 4.90
CA SER A 7 -15.54 -10.98 4.25
C SER A 7 -15.47 -10.72 2.74
N PHE A 8 -15.61 -11.79 1.95
CA PHE A 8 -15.76 -11.70 0.49
C PHE A 8 -16.84 -10.71 0.06
N LYS A 9 -17.93 -10.57 0.84
CA LYS A 9 -19.00 -9.61 0.53
C LYS A 9 -18.52 -8.16 0.51
N LYS A 10 -17.57 -7.79 1.39
CA LYS A 10 -16.95 -6.46 1.38
C LYS A 10 -16.06 -6.30 0.14
N PHE A 11 -15.29 -7.33 -0.19
CA PHE A 11 -14.42 -7.34 -1.37
C PHE A 11 -15.18 -7.19 -2.69
N TYR A 12 -16.33 -7.87 -2.82
CA TYR A 12 -17.22 -7.74 -3.98
C TYR A 12 -18.03 -6.44 -4.03
N LYS A 13 -18.06 -5.66 -2.94
CA LYS A 13 -18.72 -4.35 -2.93
C LYS A 13 -17.97 -3.32 -3.77
N ASN A 14 -16.66 -3.53 -3.94
CA ASN A 14 -15.86 -2.69 -4.81
C ASN A 14 -16.32 -2.88 -6.27
N LYS A 15 -16.53 -1.78 -7.00
CA LYS A 15 -17.24 -1.78 -8.28
C LYS A 15 -16.43 -2.40 -9.43
N GLU A 16 -15.16 -2.67 -9.18
CA GLU A 16 -14.24 -3.23 -10.16
C GLU A 16 -14.23 -4.76 -10.20
N ASN A 17 -13.78 -5.30 -11.33
CA ASN A 17 -13.58 -6.73 -11.50
C ASN A 17 -12.59 -7.28 -10.44
N ILE A 18 -12.89 -8.45 -9.87
CA ILE A 18 -12.03 -9.22 -8.95
C ILE A 18 -10.55 -9.20 -9.38
N TYR A 19 -10.27 -9.47 -10.64
CA TYR A 19 -8.90 -9.53 -11.15
C TYR A 19 -8.21 -8.16 -11.13
N LYS A 20 -8.96 -7.09 -11.39
CA LYS A 20 -8.47 -5.71 -11.27
C LYS A 20 -8.20 -5.35 -9.81
N ASN A 21 -9.09 -5.74 -8.89
CA ASN A 21 -8.87 -5.57 -7.44
C ASN A 21 -7.60 -6.28 -6.97
N ILE A 22 -7.38 -7.53 -7.40
CA ILE A 22 -6.16 -8.28 -7.08
C ILE A 22 -4.92 -7.57 -7.64
N MET A 23 -5.00 -7.05 -8.87
CA MET A 23 -3.90 -6.30 -9.48
C MET A 23 -3.57 -5.03 -8.69
N LEU A 24 -4.59 -4.25 -8.30
CA LEU A 24 -4.46 -3.02 -7.53
C LEU A 24 -3.81 -3.30 -6.16
N ILE A 25 -4.34 -4.27 -5.41
CA ILE A 25 -3.77 -4.70 -4.12
C ILE A 25 -2.30 -5.13 -4.29
N SER A 26 -2.00 -5.90 -5.33
CA SER A 26 -0.63 -6.39 -5.56
C SER A 26 0.34 -5.26 -5.86
N LYS A 27 -0.05 -4.29 -6.68
CA LYS A 27 0.76 -3.10 -6.99
C LYS A 27 0.94 -2.22 -5.77
N ARG A 28 -0.13 -1.94 -5.03
CA ARG A 28 -0.08 -1.12 -3.83
C ARG A 28 0.77 -1.76 -2.73
N SER A 29 0.64 -3.07 -2.53
CA SER A 29 1.48 -3.83 -1.60
C SER A 29 2.97 -3.69 -1.91
N ARG A 30 3.36 -3.65 -3.20
CA ARG A 30 4.76 -3.37 -3.59
C ARG A 30 5.19 -1.95 -3.25
N GLN A 31 4.35 -0.94 -3.53
CA GLN A 31 4.64 0.45 -3.15
C GLN A 31 4.90 0.59 -1.63
N ILE A 32 4.12 -0.10 -0.79
CA ILE A 32 4.32 -0.09 0.66
C ILE A 32 5.66 -0.74 1.04
N ILE A 33 6.06 -1.82 0.36
CA ILE A 33 7.36 -2.47 0.60
C ILE A 33 8.50 -1.53 0.18
N ASP A 34 8.40 -0.90 -0.98
CA ASP A 34 9.40 0.02 -1.49
C ASP A 34 9.55 1.23 -0.56
N GLN A 35 8.44 1.77 -0.05
CA GLN A 35 8.46 2.83 0.96
C GLN A 35 9.20 2.40 2.23
N ARG A 36 8.87 1.23 2.78
CA ARG A 36 9.56 0.69 3.96
C ARG A 36 11.05 0.48 3.71
N PHE A 37 11.43 0.07 2.50
CA PHE A 37 12.83 -0.09 2.12
C PHE A 37 13.55 1.27 2.08
N MET A 38 12.94 2.30 1.49
CA MET A 38 13.50 3.66 1.50
C MET A 38 13.65 4.22 2.91
N GLU A 39 12.67 4.01 3.79
CA GLU A 39 12.75 4.37 5.21
C GLU A 39 13.94 3.68 5.90
N MET A 40 14.15 2.38 5.62
CA MET A 40 15.30 1.64 6.16
C MET A 40 16.65 2.16 5.63
N GLU A 41 16.75 2.42 4.32
CA GLU A 41 17.99 2.97 3.75
C GLU A 41 18.30 4.35 4.30
N ALA A 42 17.28 5.19 4.50
CA ALA A 42 17.44 6.50 5.12
C ALA A 42 18.00 6.38 6.54
N LEU A 43 17.49 5.45 7.35
CA LEU A 43 17.98 5.15 8.70
C LEU A 43 19.44 4.68 8.71
N LEU A 44 19.85 3.86 7.73
CA LEU A 44 21.24 3.37 7.62
C LEU A 44 22.23 4.46 7.19
N ASN A 45 21.76 5.49 6.50
CA ASN A 45 22.58 6.59 5.98
C ASN A 45 22.65 7.81 6.94
N ILE A 46 22.27 7.63 8.20
CA ILE A 46 22.38 8.68 9.23
C ILE A 46 23.82 8.76 9.74
N GLU A 47 24.42 9.94 9.64
CA GLU A 47 25.81 10.22 10.05
C GLU A 47 25.88 10.76 11.48
N ASP A 48 24.90 11.57 11.91
CA ASP A 48 24.84 12.15 13.26
C ASP A 48 23.42 12.15 13.85
N THR A 49 23.35 12.21 15.18
CA THR A 49 22.11 12.22 15.97
C THR A 49 21.16 13.38 15.67
N GLU A 50 21.65 14.49 15.09
CA GLU A 50 20.80 15.59 14.61
C GLU A 50 19.93 15.20 13.40
N GLN A 51 20.30 14.17 12.65
CA GLN A 51 19.56 13.68 11.49
C GLN A 51 18.52 12.60 11.87
N LEU A 52 18.47 12.17 13.13
CA LEU A 52 17.48 11.22 13.63
C LEU A 52 16.14 11.95 13.86
N ASN A 53 15.22 11.84 12.90
CA ASN A 53 13.86 12.37 13.06
C ASN A 53 12.98 11.45 13.92
N GLU A 54 13.05 10.11 13.75
CA GLU A 54 12.31 9.12 14.54
C GLU A 54 12.94 7.73 14.42
N VAL A 55 13.12 7.01 15.53
CA VAL A 55 13.62 5.62 15.54
C VAL A 55 12.42 4.67 15.53
N ASP A 56 11.77 4.50 14.38
CA ASP A 56 10.71 3.50 14.25
C ASP A 56 11.34 2.11 14.07
N SER A 57 11.58 1.45 15.20
CA SER A 57 12.45 0.27 15.30
C SER A 57 11.74 -1.06 15.02
N ASP A 58 10.44 -1.08 14.71
CA ASP A 58 9.69 -2.34 14.70
C ASP A 58 9.03 -2.70 13.36
N ILE A 59 9.88 -2.95 12.36
CA ILE A 59 9.48 -3.55 11.07
C ILE A 59 8.82 -4.93 11.27
N ILE A 60 9.23 -5.64 12.32
CA ILE A 60 8.68 -6.96 12.69
C ILE A 60 7.23 -6.84 13.19
N GLY A 61 6.86 -5.71 13.80
CA GLY A 61 5.51 -5.42 14.28
C GLY A 61 4.56 -4.87 13.21
N LYS A 62 5.07 -4.29 12.12
CA LYS A 62 4.21 -3.68 11.08
C LYS A 62 3.31 -4.72 10.40
N PRO A 63 2.02 -4.40 10.15
CA PRO A 63 1.14 -5.30 9.43
C PRO A 63 1.67 -5.61 8.03
N LYS A 64 1.30 -6.77 7.49
CA LYS A 64 1.73 -7.19 6.15
C LYS A 64 1.23 -6.17 5.12
N SER A 65 2.07 -5.82 4.16
CA SER A 65 1.74 -4.85 3.10
C SER A 65 0.47 -5.23 2.33
N ILE A 66 0.23 -6.53 2.15
CA ILE A 66 -0.97 -7.03 1.48
C ILE A 66 -2.25 -6.76 2.28
N SER A 67 -2.19 -6.80 3.61
CA SER A 67 -3.34 -6.52 4.49
C SER A 67 -3.68 -5.04 4.42
N ILE A 68 -2.68 -4.17 4.56
CA ILE A 68 -2.84 -2.72 4.45
C ILE A 68 -3.43 -2.35 3.09
N ALA A 69 -2.85 -2.84 2.00
CA ALA A 69 -3.34 -2.56 0.65
C ALA A 69 -4.78 -3.07 0.41
N MET A 70 -5.17 -4.15 1.09
CA MET A 70 -6.54 -4.66 1.01
C MET A 70 -7.51 -3.78 1.77
N ASP A 71 -7.15 -3.33 2.98
CA ASP A 71 -7.97 -2.42 3.78
C ASP A 71 -8.15 -1.07 3.09
N GLU A 72 -7.07 -0.47 2.61
CA GLU A 72 -7.09 0.77 1.80
C GLU A 72 -8.02 0.66 0.57
N LEU A 73 -8.05 -0.51 -0.08
CA LEU A 73 -8.92 -0.74 -1.24
C LEU A 73 -10.40 -0.86 -0.81
N LEU A 74 -10.68 -1.52 0.31
CA LEU A 74 -12.03 -1.74 0.81
C LEU A 74 -12.68 -0.47 1.36
N ASP A 75 -11.85 0.39 1.94
CA ASP A 75 -12.27 1.68 2.51
C ASP A 75 -12.35 2.79 1.44
N ASN A 76 -11.97 2.48 0.20
CA ASN A 76 -11.90 3.42 -0.95
C ASN A 76 -10.92 4.58 -0.71
N GLU A 77 -9.81 4.29 -0.04
CA GLU A 77 -8.72 5.26 0.19
C GLU A 77 -7.70 5.27 -0.96
N LEU A 78 -7.83 4.33 -1.91
CA LEU A 78 -6.96 4.19 -3.07
C LEU A 78 -7.56 4.83 -4.32
N GLU A 79 -6.87 5.85 -4.84
CA GLU A 79 -7.09 6.39 -6.17
C GLU A 79 -6.27 5.61 -7.21
N TYR A 80 -6.91 5.27 -8.33
CA TYR A 80 -6.26 4.61 -9.46
C TYR A 80 -6.94 5.02 -10.76
N SER A 81 -6.15 5.24 -11.80
CA SER A 81 -6.64 5.50 -13.15
C SER A 81 -6.24 4.37 -14.10
N SER A 82 -7.03 4.19 -15.15
CA SER A 82 -6.66 3.35 -16.28
C SER A 82 -5.87 4.21 -17.27
N PHE A 83 -4.86 3.64 -17.93
CA PHE A 83 -4.09 4.34 -18.98
C PHE A 83 -4.94 4.86 -20.15
N SER A 84 -6.18 4.38 -20.28
CA SER A 84 -7.17 4.84 -21.27
C SER A 84 -7.88 6.12 -20.85
N ASP A 85 -8.00 6.39 -19.55
CA ASP A 85 -8.87 7.45 -19.04
C ASP A 85 -8.21 8.85 -19.18
N ASP A 86 -6.87 8.89 -19.26
CA ASP A 86 -6.09 10.13 -19.40
C ASP A 86 -5.96 10.64 -20.86
N LYS A 87 -6.46 9.88 -21.85
CA LYS A 87 -6.38 10.27 -23.28
C LYS A 87 -7.56 11.10 -23.77
N ASP A 88 -8.68 11.08 -23.06
CA ASP A 88 -9.90 11.78 -23.48
C ASP A 88 -9.96 13.26 -23.02
N GLU A 89 -8.99 13.73 -22.22
CA GLU A 89 -8.91 15.15 -21.81
C GLU A 89 -7.94 16.00 -22.66
N ASN A 90 -7.27 15.42 -23.66
CA ASN A 90 -6.26 16.09 -24.48
C ASN A 90 -6.50 16.03 -26.01
N GLU A 91 -7.75 15.85 -26.45
CA GLU A 91 -8.21 16.08 -27.85
C GLU A 91 -9.28 17.17 -27.92
#